data_AF-A0A2S6I7S3-F1
#
_entry.id   AF-A0A2S6I7S3-F1
#
_cell.length_a   1.000
_cell.length_b   1.000
_cell.length_c   1.000
_cell.angle_alpha   90.00
_cell.angle_beta   90.00
_cell.angle_gamma   90.00
#
_symmetry.space_group_name_H-M   'P 1'
#
loop_
_entity.id
_entity.type
_entity.pdbx_description
1 polymer ?
#
loop_
_entity_poly.entity_id
_entity_poly.type
_entity_poly.pdbx_seq_one_letter_code
_entity_poly.pdbx_strand_id
1 'polypeptide(L)'
;MRFFSSFTIGLFSCLLLVGCKKEICNDPTDPDCPNYEYCTTVENLSADFTTYVFSEFNPGFGDGELYPVELVVRDTTFGGLLHFRALDESADTYEWKFPRDARTFSGQITRGQFPPDVINGEVSLKLTTLRNEVKCPDRGAEVAEHTEKIFIVPPDADFNIRPITGQFIGNNTSEPDSANFVITFFEDTEYVKGDTLVRIKNFPRNAANGERFDNPILFNNYKEFYIEPTANICCDRVHGYGQLSDDKQDLRIEYKTYDFDRQEWIEDVWTGTRLN
;
A
#
# COMPACT_ATOMS: atom_id res chain seq x y z
N MET A 1 -47.77 -5.09 91.29
CA MET A 1 -46.88 -3.95 90.97
C MET A 1 -46.74 -3.93 89.45
N ARG A 2 -47.31 -2.93 88.78
CA ARG A 2 -46.62 -1.74 88.18
C ARG A 2 -45.70 -2.14 87.01
N PHE A 3 -45.61 -1.49 85.85
CA PHE A 3 -46.31 -0.42 85.11
C PHE A 3 -45.59 -0.42 83.72
N PHE A 4 -46.28 -0.08 82.62
CA PHE A 4 -45.83 0.65 81.41
C PHE A 4 -44.36 0.61 80.92
N SER A 5 -44.15 0.47 79.60
CA SER A 5 -43.95 1.61 78.69
C SER A 5 -43.17 1.23 77.42
N SER A 6 -43.74 1.58 76.27
CA SER A 6 -43.09 1.69 74.96
C SER A 6 -41.88 2.64 74.99
N PHE A 7 -40.89 2.40 74.12
CA PHE A 7 -40.16 3.50 73.47
C PHE A 7 -39.66 3.07 72.07
N THR A 8 -40.33 3.63 71.06
CA THR A 8 -39.88 3.78 69.68
C THR A 8 -38.79 4.87 69.62
N ILE A 9 -37.79 4.75 68.73
CA ILE A 9 -36.97 5.76 68.01
C ILE A 9 -35.86 4.93 67.34
N GLY A 10 -35.66 4.84 66.03
CA GLY A 10 -35.89 5.81 64.96
C GLY A 10 -34.55 6.42 64.54
N LEU A 11 -34.00 6.04 63.38
CA LEU A 11 -33.29 6.90 62.40
C LEU A 11 -32.56 6.01 61.38
N PHE A 12 -33.06 5.91 60.15
CA PHE A 12 -32.60 6.73 59.02
C PHE A 12 -31.16 6.42 58.60
N SER A 13 -30.98 5.29 57.89
CA SER A 13 -29.86 5.13 56.96
C SER A 13 -30.41 5.10 55.54
N CYS A 14 -31.04 6.23 55.17
CA CYS A 14 -31.15 6.63 53.76
C CYS A 14 -29.74 6.89 53.26
N LEU A 15 -29.06 5.83 52.83
CA LEU A 15 -27.91 5.92 51.94
C LEU A 15 -28.43 6.49 50.61
N LEU A 16 -28.50 7.82 50.59
CA LEU A 16 -28.12 8.70 49.49
C LEU A 16 -27.94 7.94 48.16
N LEU A 17 -29.06 7.64 47.51
CA LEU A 17 -29.13 7.67 46.06
C LEU A 17 -28.87 9.13 45.67
N VAL A 18 -27.60 9.53 45.71
CA VAL A 18 -27.13 10.65 44.92
C VAL A 18 -27.32 10.18 43.50
N GLY A 19 -28.52 10.40 42.98
CA GLY A 19 -28.75 10.42 41.55
C GLY A 19 -27.79 11.46 41.03
N CYS A 20 -26.61 11.03 40.58
CA CYS A 20 -25.84 11.77 39.62
C CYS A 20 -26.86 12.09 38.53
N LYS A 21 -27.29 13.36 38.47
CA LYS A 21 -27.90 13.87 37.26
C LYS A 21 -26.87 13.54 36.20
N LYS A 22 -27.16 12.51 35.38
CA LYS A 22 -26.38 12.22 34.18
C LYS A 22 -26.21 13.59 33.55
N GLU A 23 -24.99 14.10 33.49
CA GLU A 23 -24.74 15.37 32.81
C GLU A 23 -25.45 15.26 31.47
N ILE A 24 -26.27 16.26 31.16
CA ILE A 24 -27.01 16.26 29.91
C ILE A 24 -25.95 16.36 28.84
N CYS A 25 -25.56 15.21 28.30
CA CYS A 25 -24.67 15.17 27.16
C CYS A 25 -25.41 15.83 26.00
N ASN A 26 -24.77 16.83 25.41
CA ASN A 26 -25.29 17.60 24.28
C ASN A 26 -24.46 17.37 23.02
N ASP A 27 -23.68 16.29 22.96
CA ASP A 27 -22.91 15.92 21.77
C ASP A 27 -23.78 15.08 20.82
N PRO A 28 -24.18 15.61 19.66
CA PRO A 28 -25.00 14.87 18.71
C PRO A 28 -24.25 13.76 17.98
N THR A 29 -22.91 13.67 18.14
CA THR A 29 -22.09 12.62 17.55
C THR A 29 -21.82 11.45 18.48
N ASP A 30 -22.13 11.59 19.77
CA ASP A 30 -21.92 10.55 20.77
C ASP A 30 -23.20 9.68 20.92
N PRO A 31 -23.14 8.36 20.62
CA PRO A 31 -24.30 7.47 20.69
C PRO A 31 -24.88 7.30 22.10
N ASP A 32 -24.15 7.66 23.16
CA ASP A 32 -24.63 7.60 24.55
C ASP A 32 -25.46 8.83 24.95
N CYS A 33 -25.54 9.84 24.08
CA CYS A 33 -26.19 11.12 24.35
C CYS A 33 -27.65 11.15 23.86
N PRO A 34 -28.60 11.72 24.63
CA PRO A 34 -30.01 11.75 24.24
C PRO A 34 -30.30 12.51 22.94
N ASN A 35 -29.39 13.40 22.52
CA ASN A 35 -29.47 14.16 21.28
C ASN A 35 -28.60 13.57 20.15
N TYR A 36 -28.21 12.30 20.25
CA TYR A 36 -27.45 11.62 19.21
C TYR A 36 -28.19 11.63 17.86
N GLU A 37 -27.53 12.13 16.84
CA GLU A 37 -28.00 12.16 15.46
C GLU A 37 -27.06 11.31 14.60
N TYR A 38 -27.42 10.04 14.40
CA TYR A 38 -26.64 9.07 13.62
C TYR A 38 -26.10 9.64 12.30
N CYS A 39 -26.93 10.41 11.59
CA CYS A 39 -26.58 10.96 10.28
C CYS A 39 -25.43 11.98 10.29
N THR A 40 -25.13 12.59 11.44
CA THR A 40 -23.97 13.48 11.62
C THR A 40 -22.66 12.71 11.78
N THR A 41 -22.72 11.42 12.10
CA THR A 41 -21.56 10.53 12.23
C THR A 41 -21.24 9.71 10.98
N VAL A 42 -22.13 9.73 9.99
CA VAL A 42 -21.91 9.05 8.70
C VAL A 42 -20.88 9.84 7.89
N GLU A 43 -19.78 9.18 7.51
CA GLU A 43 -18.73 9.80 6.70
C GLU A 43 -19.26 10.26 5.33
N ASN A 44 -18.63 11.30 4.79
CA ASN A 44 -18.94 11.77 3.44
C ASN A 44 -18.46 10.76 2.40
N LEU A 45 -19.28 10.54 1.38
CA LEU A 45 -18.90 9.71 0.23
C LEU A 45 -17.64 10.27 -0.43
N SER A 46 -16.65 9.41 -0.68
CA SER A 46 -15.44 9.71 -1.43
C SER A 46 -15.38 8.93 -2.74
N ALA A 47 -14.71 9.51 -3.73
CA ALA A 47 -14.35 8.86 -4.98
C ALA A 47 -12.82 8.73 -5.12
N ASP A 48 -12.07 8.89 -4.03
CA ASP A 48 -10.62 8.67 -4.04
C ASP A 48 -10.31 7.21 -4.33
N PHE A 49 -9.22 6.96 -5.04
CA PHE A 49 -8.77 5.63 -5.41
C PHE A 49 -7.25 5.50 -5.39
N THR A 50 -6.78 4.26 -5.46
CA THR A 50 -5.38 3.93 -5.70
C THR A 50 -5.20 3.20 -7.02
N THR A 51 -4.15 3.56 -7.74
CA THR A 51 -3.67 2.84 -8.92
C THR A 51 -2.48 1.98 -8.53
N TYR A 52 -2.42 0.74 -9.00
CA TYR A 52 -1.29 -0.16 -8.69
C TYR A 52 -1.04 -1.17 -9.81
N VAL A 53 0.19 -1.69 -9.84
CA VAL A 53 0.54 -2.89 -10.60
C VAL A 53 0.44 -4.08 -9.66
N PHE A 54 -0.21 -5.15 -10.12
CA PHE A 54 -0.43 -6.37 -9.34
C PHE A 54 0.34 -7.53 -9.96
N SER A 55 0.97 -8.34 -9.12
CA SER A 55 1.56 -9.63 -9.50
C SER A 55 1.42 -10.63 -8.37
N GLU A 56 1.40 -11.92 -8.71
CA GLU A 56 1.40 -13.03 -7.76
C GLU A 56 2.70 -13.81 -7.94
N PHE A 57 3.48 -13.95 -6.86
CA PHE A 57 4.74 -14.67 -6.89
C PHE A 57 4.62 -15.99 -6.14
N ASN A 58 5.09 -17.07 -6.76
CA ASN A 58 5.36 -18.30 -6.04
C ASN A 58 6.86 -18.31 -5.70
N PRO A 59 7.25 -18.31 -4.42
CA PRO A 59 8.66 -18.27 -4.04
C PRO A 59 9.37 -19.62 -4.30
N GLY A 60 8.66 -20.64 -4.80
CA GLY A 60 9.23 -21.90 -5.24
C GLY A 60 9.60 -22.86 -4.11
N PHE A 61 9.19 -22.59 -2.88
CA PHE A 61 9.62 -23.34 -1.68
C PHE A 61 8.65 -24.43 -1.20
N GLY A 62 7.75 -24.89 -2.08
CA GLY A 62 7.06 -26.18 -1.92
C GLY A 62 5.74 -26.17 -1.14
N ASP A 63 5.31 -25.05 -0.59
CA ASP A 63 3.94 -24.86 -0.07
C ASP A 63 2.93 -24.50 -1.17
N GLY A 64 3.40 -23.96 -2.30
CA GLY A 64 2.57 -23.54 -3.41
C GLY A 64 1.82 -22.23 -3.14
N GLU A 65 2.13 -21.53 -2.04
CA GLU A 65 1.47 -20.29 -1.67
C GLU A 65 1.92 -19.16 -2.61
N LEU A 66 0.94 -18.43 -3.15
CA LEU A 66 1.17 -17.25 -3.97
C LEU A 66 1.13 -16.02 -3.08
N TYR A 67 2.17 -15.20 -3.19
CA TYR A 67 2.30 -13.94 -2.47
C TYR A 67 1.87 -12.81 -3.42
N PRO A 68 0.72 -12.16 -3.17
CA PRO A 68 0.31 -11.01 -3.95
C PRO A 68 1.22 -9.83 -3.61
N VAL A 69 1.67 -9.13 -4.65
CA VAL A 69 2.46 -7.90 -4.53
C VAL A 69 1.75 -6.80 -5.30
N GLU A 70 1.53 -5.68 -4.61
CA GLU A 70 0.95 -4.46 -5.15
C GLU A 70 2.00 -3.35 -5.13
N LEU A 71 2.36 -2.82 -6.30
CA LEU A 71 3.23 -1.64 -6.43
C LEU A 71 2.37 -0.43 -6.78
N VAL A 72 2.30 0.56 -5.89
CA VAL A 72 1.42 1.72 -6.05
C VAL A 72 1.98 2.65 -7.13
N VAL A 73 1.14 3.00 -8.10
CA VAL A 73 1.46 4.01 -9.10
C VAL A 73 1.06 5.36 -8.54
N ARG A 74 2.03 6.25 -8.31
CA ARG A 74 1.78 7.60 -7.77
C ARG A 74 1.56 8.66 -8.85
N ASP A 75 2.43 8.64 -9.86
CA ASP A 75 2.46 9.68 -10.89
C ASP A 75 2.82 9.10 -12.26
N THR A 76 3.75 8.13 -12.31
CA THR A 76 4.31 7.59 -13.53
C THR A 76 4.42 6.07 -13.44
N THR A 77 4.10 5.37 -14.53
CA THR A 77 4.23 3.91 -14.64
C THR A 77 4.67 3.50 -16.04
N PHE A 78 5.21 2.29 -16.16
CA PHE A 78 5.30 1.63 -17.46
C PHE A 78 3.91 1.26 -17.99
N GLY A 79 3.78 1.17 -19.31
CA GLY A 79 2.59 0.60 -19.94
C GLY A 79 2.41 -0.87 -19.56
N GLY A 80 1.16 -1.32 -19.44
CA GLY A 80 0.85 -2.68 -19.00
C GLY A 80 -0.59 -2.81 -18.50
N LEU A 81 -0.83 -3.85 -17.71
CA LEU A 81 -2.08 -4.04 -16.99
C LEU A 81 -2.01 -3.26 -15.68
N LEU A 82 -2.92 -2.31 -15.49
CA LEU A 82 -3.05 -1.53 -14.26
C LEU A 82 -4.33 -1.91 -13.53
N HIS A 83 -4.25 -1.92 -12.22
CA HIS A 83 -5.37 -2.17 -11.32
C HIS A 83 -5.75 -0.88 -10.58
N PHE A 84 -7.04 -0.76 -10.27
CA PHE A 84 -7.62 0.41 -9.63
C PHE A 84 -8.54 -0.06 -8.50
N ARG A 85 -8.44 0.58 -7.32
CA ARG A 85 -9.25 0.26 -6.15
C ARG A 85 -9.78 1.54 -5.53
N ALA A 86 -11.10 1.66 -5.43
CA ALA A 86 -11.75 2.73 -4.68
C ALA A 86 -11.44 2.60 -3.19
N LEU A 87 -11.14 3.73 -2.52
CA LEU A 87 -10.81 3.74 -1.09
C LEU A 87 -12.06 3.76 -0.19
N ASP A 88 -13.17 4.30 -0.67
CA ASP A 88 -14.44 4.31 0.05
C ASP A 88 -15.18 2.98 -0.17
N GLU A 89 -15.31 2.17 0.88
CA GLU A 89 -16.03 0.89 0.85
C GLU A 89 -17.54 1.03 1.14
N SER A 90 -18.01 2.24 1.45
CA SER A 90 -19.39 2.52 1.85
C SER A 90 -20.32 2.89 0.69
N ALA A 91 -19.78 3.04 -0.53
CA ALA A 91 -20.57 3.35 -1.72
C ALA A 91 -21.40 2.14 -2.18
N ASP A 92 -22.60 2.40 -2.71
CA ASP A 92 -23.43 1.35 -3.30
C ASP A 92 -22.98 0.99 -4.72
N THR A 93 -22.46 1.99 -5.46
CA THR A 93 -21.98 1.80 -6.82
C THR A 93 -20.66 2.51 -7.06
N TYR A 94 -19.88 1.91 -7.96
CA TYR A 94 -18.57 2.38 -8.42
C TYR A 94 -18.58 2.35 -9.94
N GLU A 95 -18.34 3.49 -10.57
CA GLU A 95 -18.29 3.62 -12.02
C GLU A 95 -16.95 4.21 -12.46
N TRP A 96 -16.20 3.42 -13.21
CA TRP A 96 -14.90 3.81 -13.73
C TRP A 96 -14.99 4.20 -15.21
N LYS A 97 -14.31 5.28 -15.54
CA LYS A 97 -14.10 5.74 -16.91
C LYS A 97 -12.61 5.84 -17.19
N PHE A 98 -12.19 5.10 -18.22
CA PHE A 98 -10.83 5.13 -18.74
C PHE A 98 -10.75 6.01 -19.99
N PRO A 99 -9.60 6.64 -20.25
CA PRO A 99 -9.42 7.47 -21.42
C PRO A 99 -9.43 6.59 -22.67
N ARG A 100 -10.08 7.09 -23.73
CA ARG A 100 -10.22 6.41 -25.03
C ARG A 100 -11.01 5.09 -25.00
N ASP A 101 -11.60 4.71 -23.87
CA ASP A 101 -12.58 3.62 -23.78
C ASP A 101 -13.97 4.19 -23.52
N ALA A 102 -14.91 3.94 -24.43
CA ALA A 102 -16.27 4.46 -24.29
C ALA A 102 -17.08 3.73 -23.19
N ARG A 103 -16.63 2.54 -22.77
CA ARG A 103 -17.34 1.71 -21.79
C ARG A 103 -17.29 2.34 -20.40
N THR A 104 -18.25 1.97 -19.56
CA THR A 104 -18.18 2.16 -18.11
C THR A 104 -17.82 0.81 -17.49
N PHE A 105 -16.91 0.80 -16.54
CA PHE A 105 -16.61 -0.40 -15.76
C PHE A 105 -17.20 -0.22 -14.37
N SER A 106 -17.75 -1.30 -13.82
CA SER A 106 -18.43 -1.27 -12.52
C SER A 106 -17.71 -2.14 -11.51
N GLY A 107 -17.76 -1.75 -10.24
CA GLY A 107 -17.19 -2.48 -9.11
C GLY A 107 -16.09 -1.70 -8.38
N GLN A 108 -15.89 -2.00 -7.09
CA GLN A 108 -14.91 -1.31 -6.24
C GLN A 108 -13.47 -1.47 -6.75
N ILE A 109 -13.18 -2.61 -7.37
CA ILE A 109 -11.90 -2.92 -8.02
C ILE A 109 -12.14 -3.14 -9.51
N THR A 110 -11.30 -2.55 -10.34
CA THR A 110 -11.29 -2.78 -11.79
C THR A 110 -9.86 -2.84 -12.31
N ARG A 111 -9.70 -3.18 -13.59
CA ARG A 111 -8.41 -3.21 -14.28
C ARG A 111 -8.53 -2.65 -15.69
N GLY A 112 -7.45 -2.04 -16.17
CA GLY A 112 -7.36 -1.46 -17.51
C GLY A 112 -6.05 -1.87 -18.17
N GLN A 113 -6.11 -2.13 -19.48
CA GLN A 113 -4.92 -2.41 -20.28
C GLN A 113 -4.42 -1.12 -20.93
N PHE A 114 -3.15 -0.79 -20.72
CA PHE A 114 -2.47 0.37 -21.27
C PHE A 114 -1.28 -0.09 -22.11
N PRO A 115 -1.49 -0.58 -23.35
CA PRO A 115 -0.39 -1.09 -24.16
C PRO A 115 0.61 0.03 -24.45
N PRO A 116 1.92 -0.17 -24.19
CA PRO A 116 2.93 0.89 -24.28
C PRO A 116 3.04 1.50 -25.69
N ASP A 117 2.81 0.71 -26.73
CA ASP A 117 2.85 1.16 -28.14
C ASP A 117 1.60 1.94 -28.58
N VAL A 118 0.53 1.93 -27.77
CA VAL A 118 -0.79 2.48 -28.15
C VAL A 118 -1.20 3.65 -27.26
N ILE A 119 -0.92 3.54 -25.96
CA ILE A 119 -1.27 4.52 -24.95
C ILE A 119 0.02 4.94 -24.24
N ASN A 120 0.44 6.17 -24.51
CA ASN A 120 1.59 6.81 -23.87
C ASN A 120 1.27 8.26 -23.51
N GLY A 121 2.04 8.80 -22.56
CA GLY A 121 1.83 10.14 -22.02
C GLY A 121 0.79 10.19 -20.90
N GLU A 122 0.28 11.38 -20.63
CA GLU A 122 -0.70 11.61 -19.56
C GLU A 122 -2.07 10.99 -19.91
N VAL A 123 -2.61 10.20 -18.99
CA VAL A 123 -3.93 9.60 -19.08
C VAL A 123 -4.75 9.99 -17.85
N SER A 124 -6.02 10.37 -18.04
CA SER A 124 -6.93 10.75 -16.96
C SER A 124 -7.91 9.63 -16.67
N LEU A 125 -7.98 9.22 -15.42
CA LEU A 125 -8.80 8.14 -14.90
C LEU A 125 -9.87 8.75 -14.00
N LYS A 126 -11.14 8.40 -14.22
CA LYS A 126 -12.24 8.93 -13.42
C LYS A 126 -12.96 7.81 -12.69
N LEU A 127 -13.19 8.01 -11.39
CA LEU A 127 -14.12 7.24 -10.58
C LEU A 127 -15.31 8.13 -10.21
N THR A 128 -16.51 7.61 -10.40
CA THR A 128 -17.76 8.14 -9.85
C THR A 128 -18.30 7.12 -8.85
N THR A 129 -18.55 7.54 -7.61
CA THR A 129 -19.22 6.73 -6.59
C THR A 129 -20.61 7.29 -6.32
N LEU A 130 -21.54 6.40 -6.00
CA LEU A 130 -22.89 6.78 -5.60
C LEU A 130 -23.33 5.94 -4.40
N ARG A 131 -23.98 6.62 -3.46
CA ARG A 131 -24.61 6.02 -2.29
C ARG A 131 -26.07 6.47 -2.23
N ASN A 132 -26.98 5.49 -2.27
CA ASN A 132 -28.40 5.67 -2.10
C ASN A 132 -28.72 5.56 -0.60
N GLU A 133 -28.79 6.70 0.09
CA GLU A 133 -29.11 6.72 1.52
C GLU A 133 -30.57 6.33 1.79
N VAL A 134 -30.77 5.16 2.39
CA VAL A 134 -32.06 4.79 3.04
C VAL A 134 -32.05 5.18 4.52
N LYS A 135 -30.86 5.27 5.15
CA LYS A 135 -30.72 5.47 6.60
C LYS A 135 -30.71 6.94 7.02
N CYS A 136 -30.22 7.83 6.15
CA CYS A 136 -30.25 9.27 6.36
C CYS A 136 -31.04 9.98 5.25
N PRO A 137 -32.39 10.02 5.37
CA PRO A 137 -33.27 10.56 4.32
C PRO A 137 -32.93 12.01 3.93
N ASP A 138 -32.49 12.81 4.90
CA ASP A 138 -32.17 14.23 4.69
C ASP A 138 -30.88 14.44 3.88
N ARG A 139 -30.02 13.43 3.77
CA ARG A 139 -28.82 13.46 2.92
C ARG A 139 -29.13 13.17 1.46
N GLY A 140 -30.20 12.43 1.18
CA GLY A 140 -30.59 12.04 -0.18
C GLY A 140 -29.54 11.15 -0.86
N ALA A 141 -29.66 10.99 -2.18
CA ALA A 141 -28.65 10.28 -2.95
C ALA A 141 -27.37 11.12 -3.06
N GLU A 142 -26.24 10.53 -2.74
CA GLU A 142 -24.93 11.18 -2.79
C GLU A 142 -24.15 10.69 -4.00
N VAL A 143 -23.42 11.61 -4.64
CA VAL A 143 -22.52 11.33 -5.76
C VAL A 143 -21.19 12.02 -5.48
N ALA A 144 -20.10 11.28 -5.55
CA ALA A 144 -18.76 11.83 -5.54
C ALA A 144 -18.02 11.46 -6.83
N GLU A 145 -17.16 12.35 -7.30
CA GLU A 145 -16.36 12.12 -8.51
C GLU A 145 -14.92 12.55 -8.26
N HIS A 146 -13.97 11.72 -8.68
CA HIS A 146 -12.55 12.02 -8.64
C HIS A 146 -11.92 11.72 -10.00
N THR A 147 -10.97 12.55 -10.41
CA THR A 147 -10.18 12.31 -11.62
C THR A 147 -8.70 12.41 -11.29
N GLU A 148 -7.99 11.30 -11.42
CA GLU A 148 -6.54 11.23 -11.24
C GLU A 148 -5.85 11.20 -12.61
N LYS A 149 -4.63 11.71 -12.66
CA LYS A 149 -3.78 11.68 -13.86
C LYS A 149 -2.55 10.85 -13.58
N ILE A 150 -2.27 9.90 -14.47
CA ILE A 150 -1.02 9.13 -14.45
C ILE A 150 -0.30 9.29 -15.78
N PHE A 151 1.03 9.23 -15.77
CA PHE A 151 1.87 9.30 -16.96
C PHE A 151 2.34 7.90 -17.35
N ILE A 152 1.99 7.45 -18.56
CA ILE A 152 2.44 6.17 -19.11
C ILE A 152 3.71 6.39 -19.93
N VAL A 153 4.81 5.78 -19.51
CA VAL A 153 6.11 5.89 -20.18
C VAL A 153 6.07 5.17 -21.53
N PRO A 154 6.43 5.83 -22.64
CA PRO A 154 6.50 5.19 -23.95
C PRO A 154 7.68 4.20 -24.04
N PRO A 155 7.58 3.18 -24.91
CA PRO A 155 8.56 2.11 -25.02
C PRO A 155 9.93 2.58 -25.56
N ASP A 156 9.91 3.53 -26.51
CA ASP A 156 11.12 4.04 -27.19
C ASP A 156 11.62 5.38 -26.63
N ALA A 157 11.25 5.76 -25.40
CA ALA A 157 11.83 6.97 -24.81
C ALA A 157 13.33 6.76 -24.59
N ASP A 158 14.14 7.55 -25.28
CA ASP A 158 15.60 7.76 -25.13
C ASP A 158 16.04 8.21 -23.71
N PHE A 159 15.16 8.09 -22.71
CA PHE A 159 15.38 8.40 -21.31
C PHE A 159 15.33 7.12 -20.52
N ASN A 160 16.37 6.83 -19.72
CA ASN A 160 16.19 6.22 -18.39
C ASN A 160 15.15 5.08 -18.37
N ILE A 161 15.22 4.16 -19.33
CA ILE A 161 14.15 3.21 -19.68
C ILE A 161 13.73 2.41 -18.45
N ARG A 162 14.63 2.29 -17.48
CA ARG A 162 14.34 1.85 -16.12
C ARG A 162 15.11 2.76 -15.17
N PRO A 163 14.45 3.72 -14.49
CA PRO A 163 15.15 4.65 -13.61
C PRO A 163 16.07 3.95 -12.62
N ILE A 164 15.72 2.74 -12.19
CA ILE A 164 16.51 1.97 -11.25
C ILE A 164 17.86 1.45 -11.77
N THR A 165 18.09 1.37 -13.09
CA THR A 165 19.37 0.84 -13.60
C THR A 165 20.54 1.77 -13.29
N GLY A 166 21.72 1.18 -13.11
CA GLY A 166 22.94 1.89 -12.72
C GLY A 166 23.47 1.47 -11.35
N GLN A 167 24.35 2.30 -10.80
CA GLN A 167 25.02 2.02 -9.54
C GLN A 167 24.55 2.98 -8.45
N PHE A 168 24.43 2.47 -7.23
CA PHE A 168 24.12 3.27 -6.05
C PHE A 168 25.10 2.93 -4.92
N ILE A 169 25.55 3.94 -4.18
CA ILE A 169 26.43 3.80 -3.03
C ILE A 169 25.66 4.12 -1.75
N GLY A 170 25.75 3.24 -0.76
CA GLY A 170 24.96 3.36 0.45
C GLY A 170 25.29 2.33 1.51
N ASN A 171 24.45 2.24 2.54
CA ASN A 171 24.64 1.33 3.65
C ASN A 171 23.30 0.95 4.30
N ASN A 172 23.31 -0.13 5.07
CA ASN A 172 22.25 -0.51 5.98
C ASN A 172 22.14 0.49 7.13
N THR A 173 20.91 0.86 7.47
CA THR A 173 20.61 1.78 8.58
C THR A 173 20.94 1.18 9.94
N SER A 174 20.99 -0.16 10.03
CA SER A 174 21.44 -0.92 11.20
C SER A 174 22.96 -0.82 11.45
N GLU A 175 23.73 -0.43 10.44
CA GLU A 175 25.20 -0.39 10.46
C GLU A 175 25.76 1.01 10.10
N PRO A 176 25.38 2.09 10.80
CA PRO A 176 25.72 3.46 10.38
C PRO A 176 27.22 3.75 10.35
N ASP A 177 28.01 3.02 11.15
CA ASP A 177 29.48 3.18 11.24
C ASP A 177 30.24 2.33 10.22
N SER A 178 29.57 1.41 9.51
CA SER A 178 30.18 0.59 8.46
C SER A 178 30.49 1.42 7.22
N ALA A 179 31.51 1.00 6.46
CA ALA A 179 31.79 1.63 5.16
C ALA A 179 30.65 1.38 4.17
N ASN A 180 30.29 2.41 3.40
CA ASN A 180 29.34 2.27 2.29
C ASN A 180 29.79 1.19 1.29
N PHE A 181 28.83 0.54 0.65
CA PHE A 181 29.06 -0.40 -0.45
C PHE A 181 28.21 -0.02 -1.67
N VAL A 182 28.65 -0.50 -2.83
CA VAL A 182 28.00 -0.21 -4.11
C VAL A 182 27.12 -1.38 -4.52
N ILE A 183 25.85 -1.12 -4.78
CA ILE A 183 24.94 -2.06 -5.43
C ILE A 183 24.80 -1.66 -6.91
N THR A 184 24.60 -2.64 -7.78
CA THR A 184 24.44 -2.40 -9.22
C THR A 184 23.17 -3.06 -9.75
N PHE A 185 22.31 -2.26 -10.35
CA PHE A 185 21.13 -2.70 -11.09
C PHE A 185 21.45 -2.75 -12.57
N PHE A 186 21.17 -3.88 -13.21
CA PHE A 186 21.50 -4.09 -14.61
C PHE A 186 20.41 -4.91 -15.32
N GLU A 187 20.29 -4.69 -16.62
CA GLU A 187 19.35 -5.39 -17.48
C GLU A 187 19.92 -6.73 -17.91
N ASP A 188 19.14 -7.81 -17.75
CA ASP A 188 19.41 -9.14 -18.28
C ASP A 188 18.56 -9.36 -19.54
N THR A 189 19.19 -9.19 -20.70
CA THR A 189 18.54 -9.28 -22.02
C THR A 189 18.53 -10.70 -22.59
N GLU A 190 19.13 -11.67 -21.89
CA GLU A 190 19.32 -13.04 -22.38
C GLU A 190 18.23 -14.02 -21.87
N TYR A 191 17.23 -13.57 -21.09
CA TYR A 191 16.29 -14.47 -20.38
C TYR A 191 15.15 -14.94 -21.25
N VAL A 192 14.43 -14.01 -21.87
CA VAL A 192 13.41 -14.32 -22.87
C VAL A 192 13.47 -13.23 -23.92
N LYS A 193 13.47 -13.61 -25.20
CA LYS A 193 13.49 -12.66 -26.32
C LYS A 193 12.21 -11.82 -26.31
N GLY A 194 12.24 -10.68 -25.61
CA GLY A 194 11.12 -9.75 -25.46
C GLY A 194 10.91 -9.20 -24.05
N ASP A 195 11.39 -9.89 -23.00
CA ASP A 195 11.26 -9.44 -21.61
C ASP A 195 12.63 -9.11 -21.02
N THR A 196 12.90 -7.82 -20.84
CA THR A 196 14.08 -7.37 -20.09
C THR A 196 13.79 -7.50 -18.59
N LEU A 197 14.57 -8.30 -17.89
CA LEU A 197 14.55 -8.37 -16.43
C LEU A 197 15.61 -7.42 -15.86
N VAL A 198 15.33 -6.78 -14.72
CA VAL A 198 16.36 -6.10 -13.94
C VAL A 198 16.83 -7.02 -12.85
N ARG A 199 18.15 -7.06 -12.65
CA ARG A 199 18.82 -7.81 -11.59
C ARG A 199 19.68 -6.90 -10.74
N ILE A 200 19.97 -7.33 -9.52
CA ILE A 200 20.81 -6.60 -8.56
C ILE A 200 22.07 -7.39 -8.18
N LYS A 201 23.23 -6.74 -8.20
CA LYS A 201 24.53 -7.28 -7.76
C LYS A 201 24.96 -6.69 -6.42
N ASN A 202 25.78 -7.46 -5.69
CA ASN A 202 26.38 -7.07 -4.41
C ASN A 202 25.33 -6.64 -3.36
N PHE A 203 24.16 -7.29 -3.36
CA PHE A 203 23.07 -7.04 -2.43
C PHE A 203 22.41 -8.36 -2.00
N PRO A 204 22.22 -8.64 -0.70
CA PRO A 204 22.64 -7.83 0.44
C PRO A 204 24.17 -7.70 0.54
N ARG A 205 24.68 -6.90 1.48
CA ARG A 205 26.12 -6.69 1.67
C ARG A 205 26.86 -8.04 1.73
N ASN A 206 27.97 -8.16 1.01
CA ASN A 206 28.80 -9.37 0.93
C ASN A 206 28.14 -10.60 0.30
N ALA A 207 26.92 -10.49 -0.23
CA ALA A 207 26.35 -11.58 -1.02
C ALA A 207 27.23 -11.79 -2.26
N ALA A 208 27.58 -13.05 -2.55
CA ALA A 208 28.39 -13.40 -3.72
C ALA A 208 27.59 -13.35 -5.04
N ASN A 209 26.68 -12.39 -5.13
CA ASN A 209 25.78 -12.17 -6.25
C ASN A 209 26.59 -11.51 -7.37
N GLY A 210 27.23 -12.34 -8.19
CA GLY A 210 28.14 -11.93 -9.25
C GLY A 210 27.76 -12.49 -10.63
N GLU A 211 27.20 -13.70 -10.66
CA GLU A 211 26.76 -14.37 -11.88
C GLU A 211 25.25 -14.26 -12.09
N ARG A 212 24.78 -14.44 -13.32
CA ARG A 212 23.39 -14.24 -13.74
C ARG A 212 22.38 -14.94 -12.82
N PHE A 213 22.67 -16.18 -12.44
CA PHE A 213 21.80 -17.00 -11.60
C PHE A 213 21.86 -16.64 -10.12
N ASP A 214 22.88 -15.90 -9.69
CA ASP A 214 23.10 -15.54 -8.28
C ASP A 214 22.39 -14.23 -7.90
N ASN A 215 21.87 -13.49 -8.88
CA ASN A 215 21.31 -12.15 -8.66
C ASN A 215 19.79 -12.18 -8.46
N PRO A 216 19.26 -11.46 -7.44
CA PRO A 216 17.82 -11.28 -7.28
C PRO A 216 17.15 -10.66 -8.51
N ILE A 217 15.96 -11.17 -8.83
CA ILE A 217 15.10 -10.70 -9.91
C ILE A 217 14.16 -9.64 -9.36
N LEU A 218 13.95 -8.58 -10.12
CA LEU A 218 13.08 -7.49 -9.71
C LEU A 218 11.78 -7.49 -10.52
N PHE A 219 10.66 -7.43 -9.81
CA PHE A 219 9.41 -6.96 -10.36
C PHE A 219 9.30 -5.46 -10.10
N ASN A 220 9.32 -4.65 -11.15
CA ASN A 220 9.43 -3.20 -10.98
C ASN A 220 8.32 -2.43 -11.69
N ASN A 221 7.90 -1.37 -11.02
CA ASN A 221 7.28 -0.21 -11.63
C ASN A 221 8.36 0.87 -11.88
N TYR A 222 7.98 2.05 -12.36
CA TYR A 222 8.89 3.12 -12.75
C TYR A 222 9.86 3.56 -11.65
N LYS A 223 9.36 3.85 -10.43
CA LYS A 223 10.17 4.28 -9.27
C LYS A 223 10.21 3.26 -8.13
N GLU A 224 9.45 2.18 -8.22
CA GLU A 224 9.25 1.21 -7.15
C GLU A 224 9.52 -0.20 -7.67
N PHE A 225 9.97 -1.10 -6.81
CA PHE A 225 10.22 -2.47 -7.19
C PHE A 225 10.13 -3.41 -6.01
N TYR A 226 9.94 -4.68 -6.33
CA TYR A 226 9.97 -5.79 -5.40
C TYR A 226 11.12 -6.72 -5.80
N ILE A 227 11.89 -7.14 -4.80
CA ILE A 227 12.92 -8.16 -4.93
C ILE A 227 12.24 -9.51 -4.72
N GLU A 228 12.15 -10.30 -5.76
CA GLU A 228 11.57 -11.64 -5.67
C GLU A 228 12.38 -12.52 -4.70
N PRO A 229 11.72 -13.36 -3.88
CA PRO A 229 12.41 -14.32 -3.04
C PRO A 229 13.31 -15.22 -3.89
N THR A 230 14.62 -15.10 -3.70
CA THR A 230 15.57 -15.88 -4.50
C THR A 230 15.63 -17.32 -4.00
N ALA A 231 15.52 -18.29 -4.91
CA ALA A 231 15.77 -19.71 -4.63
C ALA A 231 17.27 -20.03 -4.43
N ASN A 232 18.13 -19.02 -4.28
CA ASN A 232 19.56 -19.19 -4.46
C ASN A 232 20.20 -20.06 -3.39
N ILE A 233 21.11 -20.91 -3.86
CA ILE A 233 21.71 -22.02 -3.10
C ILE A 233 22.98 -21.57 -2.35
N CYS A 234 23.62 -20.46 -2.74
CA CYS A 234 24.93 -20.09 -2.18
C CYS A 234 24.92 -19.04 -1.08
N CYS A 235 23.90 -18.18 -1.05
CA CYS A 235 24.03 -16.84 -0.49
C CYS A 235 22.65 -16.35 -0.02
N ASP A 236 22.57 -15.72 1.15
CA ASP A 236 21.36 -15.36 1.89
C ASP A 236 20.13 -15.11 1.01
N ARG A 237 19.06 -15.86 1.27
CA ARG A 237 17.77 -15.61 0.60
C ARG A 237 17.36 -14.18 0.93
N VAL A 238 17.03 -13.41 -0.09
CA VAL A 238 16.60 -12.02 0.07
C VAL A 238 15.29 -11.79 -0.64
N HIS A 239 14.40 -11.05 0.01
CA HIS A 239 13.24 -10.44 -0.61
C HIS A 239 13.03 -9.06 0.00
N GLY A 240 12.30 -8.19 -0.70
CA GLY A 240 12.15 -6.82 -0.22
C GLY A 240 11.43 -5.92 -1.19
N TYR A 241 11.26 -4.69 -0.77
CA TYR A 241 10.65 -3.61 -1.52
C TYR A 241 11.62 -2.44 -1.58
N GLY A 242 11.80 -1.86 -2.76
CA GLY A 242 12.61 -0.66 -2.92
C GLY A 242 11.91 0.44 -3.66
N GLN A 243 12.31 1.66 -3.35
CA GLN A 243 11.72 2.89 -3.86
C GLN A 243 12.80 3.94 -4.12
N LEU A 244 12.72 4.56 -5.29
CA LEU A 244 13.51 5.73 -5.68
C LEU A 244 12.84 7.02 -5.21
N SER A 245 13.65 8.03 -4.91
CA SER A 245 13.20 9.41 -4.78
C SER A 245 12.60 9.93 -6.09
N ASP A 246 11.87 11.06 -6.03
CA ASP A 246 11.23 11.64 -7.20
C ASP A 246 12.21 12.10 -8.29
N ASP A 247 13.37 12.59 -7.88
CA ASP A 247 14.50 12.95 -8.76
C ASP A 247 15.36 11.75 -9.18
N LYS A 248 15.02 10.55 -8.68
CA LYS A 248 15.66 9.25 -8.94
C LYS A 248 17.12 9.18 -8.50
N GLN A 249 17.56 10.07 -7.62
CA GLN A 249 18.92 10.08 -7.11
C GLN A 249 19.09 9.20 -5.89
N ASP A 250 18.11 9.19 -4.99
CA ASP A 250 18.17 8.40 -3.76
C ASP A 250 17.35 7.11 -3.91
N LEU A 251 17.81 6.08 -3.24
CA LEU A 251 17.23 4.75 -3.25
C LEU A 251 17.13 4.24 -1.81
N ARG A 252 15.96 3.72 -1.48
CA ARG A 252 15.67 3.08 -0.21
C ARG A 252 15.14 1.67 -0.47
N ILE A 253 15.69 0.66 0.20
CA ILE A 253 15.29 -0.75 0.08
C ILE A 253 14.99 -1.28 1.48
N GLU A 254 13.73 -1.67 1.72
CA GLU A 254 13.31 -2.50 2.85
C GLU A 254 13.45 -3.95 2.45
N TYR A 255 14.24 -4.74 3.17
CA TYR A 255 14.46 -6.13 2.78
C TYR A 255 14.61 -7.04 3.99
N LYS A 256 14.46 -8.33 3.73
CA LYS A 256 14.73 -9.39 4.68
C LYS A 256 15.74 -10.35 4.13
N THR A 257 16.67 -10.79 4.98
CA THR A 257 17.59 -11.88 4.69
C THR A 257 17.27 -13.09 5.55
N TYR A 258 17.37 -14.29 5.00
CA TYR A 258 17.16 -15.51 5.77
C TYR A 258 18.47 -15.96 6.43
N ASP A 259 18.52 -15.93 7.76
CA ASP A 259 19.61 -16.49 8.55
C ASP A 259 19.43 -18.01 8.63
N PHE A 260 20.30 -18.76 7.96
CA PHE A 260 20.23 -20.23 7.92
C PHE A 260 20.60 -20.91 9.25
N ASP A 261 21.43 -20.27 10.07
CA ASP A 261 21.84 -20.82 11.36
C ASP A 261 20.71 -20.68 12.39
N ARG A 262 19.99 -19.55 12.35
CA ARG A 262 18.86 -19.25 13.25
C ARG A 262 17.51 -19.65 12.70
N GLN A 263 17.43 -19.94 11.40
CA GLN A 263 16.20 -20.25 10.67
C GLN A 263 15.14 -19.13 10.73
N GLU A 264 15.57 -17.87 10.76
CA GLU A 264 14.71 -16.69 10.87
C GLU A 264 14.96 -15.68 9.76
N TRP A 265 13.96 -14.84 9.46
CA TRP A 265 14.11 -13.69 8.58
C TRP A 265 14.56 -12.46 9.38
N ILE A 266 15.67 -11.87 9.00
CA ILE A 266 16.23 -10.65 9.60
C ILE A 266 15.87 -9.48 8.70
N GLU A 267 15.22 -8.47 9.27
CA GLU A 267 14.82 -7.25 8.59
C GLU A 267 15.95 -6.21 8.60
N ASP A 268 16.14 -5.51 7.48
CA ASP A 268 17.03 -4.37 7.40
C ASP A 268 16.51 -3.34 6.37
N VAL A 269 17.09 -2.15 6.42
CA VAL A 269 16.85 -1.06 5.50
C VAL A 269 18.17 -0.60 4.93
N TRP A 270 18.32 -0.70 3.62
CA TRP A 270 19.44 -0.10 2.90
C TRP A 270 19.03 1.25 2.30
N THR A 271 19.89 2.26 2.44
CA THR A 271 19.71 3.56 1.80
C THR A 271 20.99 3.96 1.06
N GLY A 272 20.85 4.54 -0.11
CA GLY A 272 22.00 5.05 -0.86
C GLY A 272 21.62 6.02 -1.97
N THR A 273 22.64 6.60 -2.58
CA THR A 273 22.51 7.61 -3.64
C THR A 273 23.18 7.10 -4.91
N ARG A 274 22.62 7.48 -6.07
CA ARG A 274 23.14 7.12 -7.38
C ARG A 274 24.57 7.62 -7.56
N LEU A 275 25.42 6.77 -8.14
CA LEU A 275 26.73 7.17 -8.62
C LEU A 275 26.60 7.75 -10.04
N ASN A 276 27.08 8.99 -10.21
CA ASN A 276 27.14 9.68 -11.50
C ASN A 276 28.15 9.03 -12.46
#